data_AF-A0A8S1PAZ5-F1
#
_entry.id   AF-A0A8S1PAZ5-F1
#
_cell.length_a   1.000
_cell.length_b   1.000
_cell.length_c   1.000
_cell.angle_alpha   90.00
_cell.angle_beta   90.00
_cell.angle_gamma   90.00
#
_symmetry.space_group_name_H-M   'P 1'
#
loop_
_entity.id
_entity.type
_entity.pdbx_description
1 polymer ?
#
loop_
_entity_poly.entity_id
_entity_poly.type
_entity_poly.pdbx_seq_one_letter_code
_entity_poly.pdbx_strand_id
1 'polypeptide(L)'
;MRKRLGALHADSLEQYIQQSQYSKELLYQTKVNEKQFDLKEFENTDKDTNTSFQEEQQDQKEYCNINILIVDNSNQIGEVFKYCNTLKQPKSNYHLEYCSKVEQSNSKQVHFHFWIINQESSKYQELINVYFTIADAYIYIYHKYLELEFQLFTEKVKKLNNNQSSIIFKVANSKRVSSMNNLQENQMIIEITLQSLNEVLERVKSQFI
;
A
#
# COMPACT_ATOMS: atom_id res chain seq x y z
N MET A 1 -8.13 -7.72 34.41
CA MET A 1 -6.77 -7.35 33.96
C MET A 1 -6.61 -7.75 32.49
N ARG A 2 -6.46 -6.78 31.58
CA ARG A 2 -6.19 -7.06 30.15
C ARG A 2 -4.72 -7.45 29.98
N LYS A 3 -4.45 -8.67 29.51
CA LYS A 3 -3.11 -9.10 29.07
C LYS A 3 -2.80 -8.41 27.74
N ARG A 4 -1.78 -7.54 27.72
CA ARG A 4 -1.19 -7.00 26.49
C ARG A 4 -0.48 -8.14 25.77
N LEU A 5 -0.92 -8.50 24.57
CA LEU A 5 -0.13 -9.30 23.64
C LEU A 5 0.95 -8.38 23.09
N GLY A 6 2.16 -8.47 23.67
CA GLY A 6 3.33 -7.78 23.15
C GLY A 6 3.74 -8.39 21.81
N ALA A 7 3.99 -7.56 20.82
CA ALA A 7 4.63 -7.98 19.58
C ALA A 7 6.00 -8.59 19.91
N LEU A 8 6.24 -9.82 19.47
CA LEU A 8 7.56 -10.46 19.54
C LEU A 8 8.48 -9.71 18.57
N HIS A 9 9.40 -8.92 19.10
CA HIS A 9 10.51 -8.38 18.32
C HIS A 9 11.57 -9.48 18.20
N ALA A 10 11.96 -9.83 16.97
CA ALA A 10 13.09 -10.73 16.73
C ALA A 10 14.38 -9.94 16.89
N ASP A 11 15.27 -10.38 17.79
CA ASP A 11 16.50 -9.65 18.15
C ASP A 11 17.66 -9.91 17.17
N SER A 12 17.46 -10.75 16.15
CA SER A 12 18.45 -10.95 15.08
C SER A 12 17.80 -11.26 13.72
N LEU A 13 18.55 -10.96 12.65
CA LEU A 13 18.15 -11.19 11.27
C LEU A 13 17.86 -12.68 11.00
N GLU A 14 18.63 -13.58 11.62
CA GLU A 14 18.47 -15.04 11.48
C GLU A 14 17.15 -15.53 12.09
N GLN A 15 16.71 -14.94 13.21
CA GLN A 15 15.42 -15.24 13.82
C GLN A 15 14.25 -14.75 12.95
N TYR A 16 14.39 -13.60 12.29
CA TYR A 16 13.38 -13.09 11.36
C TYR A 16 13.26 -13.99 10.12
N ILE A 17 14.38 -14.48 9.59
CA ILE A 17 14.40 -15.41 8.47
C ILE A 17 13.70 -16.73 8.85
N GLN A 18 13.97 -17.29 10.04
CA GLN A 18 13.27 -18.49 10.52
C GLN A 18 11.76 -18.26 10.72
N GLN A 19 11.34 -17.13 11.29
CA GLN A 19 9.92 -16.80 11.44
C GLN A 19 9.21 -16.63 10.09
N SER A 20 9.90 -16.08 9.08
CA SER A 20 9.36 -15.93 7.73
C SER A 20 9.19 -17.29 7.01
N GLN A 21 10.10 -18.24 7.23
CA GLN A 21 10.00 -19.60 6.69
C GLN A 21 8.85 -20.37 7.33
N TYR A 22 8.67 -20.25 8.65
CA TYR A 22 7.56 -20.87 9.38
C TYR A 22 6.20 -20.33 8.93
N SER A 23 6.12 -19.03 8.62
CA SER A 23 4.90 -18.39 8.10
C SER A 23 4.53 -18.90 6.70
N LYS A 24 5.53 -19.22 5.86
CA LYS A 24 5.29 -19.83 4.55
C LYS A 24 4.78 -21.27 4.69
N GLU A 25 5.30 -22.07 5.61
CA GLU A 25 4.81 -23.44 5.85
C GLU A 25 3.36 -23.48 6.35
N LEU A 26 2.96 -22.54 7.23
CA LEU A 26 1.56 -22.40 7.67
C LEU A 26 0.60 -22.06 6.50
N LEU A 27 1.03 -21.19 5.58
CA LEU A 27 0.27 -20.90 4.36
C LEU A 27 0.13 -22.11 3.42
N TYR A 28 1.15 -22.99 3.38
CA TYR A 28 1.07 -24.25 2.62
C TYR A 28 0.19 -25.30 3.30
N GLN A 29 0.22 -25.44 4.62
CA GLN A 29 -0.69 -26.35 5.33
C GLN A 29 -2.16 -25.93 5.19
N THR A 30 -2.43 -24.63 5.13
CA THR A 30 -3.80 -24.12 4.90
C THR A 30 -4.31 -24.46 3.49
N LYS A 31 -3.44 -24.40 2.46
CA LYS A 31 -3.81 -24.74 1.08
C LYS A 31 -3.96 -26.24 0.80
N VAL A 32 -3.43 -27.12 1.65
CA VAL A 32 -3.56 -28.58 1.48
C VAL A 32 -4.90 -29.09 2.05
N ASN A 33 -5.51 -28.39 3.01
CA ASN A 33 -6.78 -28.80 3.62
C ASN A 33 -8.04 -28.35 2.86
N GLU A 34 -7.94 -27.51 1.81
CA GLU A 34 -9.10 -27.05 1.03
C GLU A 34 -9.48 -27.96 -0.16
N LYS A 35 -8.83 -29.13 -0.33
CA LYS A 35 -9.08 -30.03 -1.49
C LYS A 35 -9.68 -31.40 -1.18
N GLN A 36 -10.29 -31.61 -0.01
CA GLN A 36 -11.10 -32.82 0.25
C GLN A 36 -12.35 -32.50 1.06
N PHE A 37 -13.38 -32.03 0.39
CA PHE A 37 -14.76 -32.31 0.77
C PHE A 37 -15.55 -32.59 -0.50
N ASP A 38 -15.38 -33.82 -0.99
CA ASP A 38 -16.21 -34.39 -2.03
C ASP A 38 -17.17 -35.40 -1.41
N LEU A 39 -18.38 -35.40 -1.95
CA LEU A 39 -19.59 -36.06 -1.47
C LEU A 39 -19.40 -37.53 -1.08
N LYS A 40 -19.84 -37.91 0.14
CA LYS A 40 -20.41 -39.24 0.42
C LYS A 40 -21.52 -39.16 1.47
N GLU A 41 -22.73 -39.43 0.99
CA GLU A 41 -23.85 -40.14 1.64
C GLU A 41 -23.80 -40.33 3.16
N PHE A 42 -24.75 -39.69 3.85
CA PHE A 42 -25.43 -40.31 4.99
C PHE A 42 -26.93 -40.07 4.85
N GLU A 43 -27.64 -41.16 4.51
CA GLU A 43 -29.08 -41.28 4.65
C GLU A 43 -29.49 -41.29 6.14
N ASN A 44 -30.73 -40.83 6.36
CA ASN A 44 -31.59 -40.95 7.55
C ASN A 44 -31.27 -39.95 8.69
N THR A 45 -32.20 -39.13 9.19
CA THR A 45 -33.62 -39.40 9.45
C THR A 45 -34.37 -38.08 9.71
N ASP A 46 -35.66 -38.07 9.39
CA ASP A 46 -36.63 -37.00 9.65
C ASP A 46 -36.54 -36.35 11.04
N LYS A 47 -36.58 -35.01 11.06
CA LYS A 47 -37.46 -34.24 11.95
C LYS A 47 -37.51 -32.77 11.54
N ASP A 48 -38.74 -32.33 11.27
CA ASP A 48 -39.14 -30.96 11.01
C ASP A 48 -38.43 -29.93 11.89
N THR A 49 -37.76 -28.98 11.26
CA THR A 49 -37.62 -27.62 11.81
C THR A 49 -37.69 -26.64 10.64
N ASN A 50 -38.89 -26.09 10.43
CA ASN A 50 -39.07 -24.85 9.69
C ASN A 50 -38.36 -23.73 10.47
N THR A 51 -37.07 -23.56 10.22
CA THR A 51 -36.37 -22.30 10.45
C THR A 51 -36.18 -21.67 9.09
N SER A 52 -37.00 -20.65 8.83
CA SER A 52 -36.79 -19.66 7.79
C SER A 52 -35.32 -19.28 7.72
N PHE A 53 -34.65 -19.65 6.63
CA PHE A 53 -33.38 -19.07 6.21
C PHE A 53 -33.62 -17.57 6.04
N GLN A 54 -33.31 -16.80 7.07
CA GLN A 54 -32.87 -15.42 6.85
C GLN A 54 -31.44 -15.55 6.34
N GLU A 55 -31.31 -15.59 5.01
CA GLU A 55 -30.10 -15.19 4.33
C GLU A 55 -29.83 -13.73 4.72
N GLU A 56 -29.17 -13.51 5.86
CA GLU A 56 -28.31 -12.35 6.00
C GLU A 56 -27.20 -12.55 4.96
N GLN A 57 -27.43 -12.07 3.74
CA GLN A 57 -26.36 -11.72 2.84
C GLN A 57 -25.50 -10.71 3.59
N GLN A 58 -24.51 -11.20 4.34
CA GLN A 58 -23.39 -10.37 4.74
C GLN A 58 -22.81 -9.84 3.45
N ASP A 59 -23.04 -8.55 3.18
CA ASP A 59 -22.30 -7.79 2.18
C ASP A 59 -20.81 -8.01 2.46
N GLN A 60 -20.21 -8.99 1.77
CA GLN A 60 -18.79 -9.27 1.86
C GLN A 60 -18.07 -8.10 1.20
N LYS A 61 -17.66 -7.13 2.01
CA LYS A 61 -16.84 -6.01 1.55
C LYS A 61 -15.54 -6.56 0.96
N GLU A 62 -15.17 -6.08 -0.22
CA GLU A 62 -13.88 -6.41 -0.83
C GLU A 62 -12.76 -5.79 0.02
N TYR A 63 -11.77 -6.59 0.43
CA TYR A 63 -10.62 -6.11 1.19
C TYR A 63 -9.40 -6.03 0.27
N CYS A 64 -8.76 -4.87 0.20
CA CYS A 64 -7.49 -4.73 -0.53
C CYS A 64 -6.46 -3.93 0.26
N ASN A 65 -5.19 -4.27 0.04
CA ASN A 65 -4.04 -3.54 0.59
C ASN A 65 -3.36 -2.80 -0.56
N ILE A 66 -3.08 -1.51 -0.37
CA ILE A 66 -2.44 -0.66 -1.38
C ILE A 66 -1.17 -0.07 -0.78
N ASN A 67 -0.03 -0.41 -1.38
CA ASN A 67 1.28 0.10 -1.01
C ASN A 67 1.59 1.37 -1.78
N ILE A 68 1.91 2.44 -1.05
CA ILE A 68 2.23 3.74 -1.61
C ILE A 68 3.64 4.11 -1.19
N LEU A 69 4.51 4.32 -2.17
CA LEU A 69 5.86 4.83 -1.92
C LEU A 69 5.87 6.35 -2.10
N ILE A 70 6.27 7.07 -1.08
CA ILE A 70 6.41 8.52 -1.08
C ILE A 70 7.89 8.89 -1.01
N VAL A 71 8.37 9.65 -1.98
CA VAL A 71 9.68 10.31 -1.92
C VAL A 71 9.47 11.76 -1.51
N ASP A 72 9.89 12.08 -0.30
CA ASP A 72 9.72 13.42 0.28
C ASP A 72 11.01 14.22 0.20
N ASN A 73 11.05 15.17 -0.73
CA ASN A 73 12.15 16.13 -0.88
C ASN A 73 11.82 17.52 -0.31
N SER A 74 10.66 17.68 0.35
CA SER A 74 10.19 18.98 0.83
C SER A 74 9.86 18.99 2.33
N ASN A 75 10.23 17.93 3.04
CA ASN A 75 9.93 17.74 4.46
C ASN A 75 8.43 17.85 4.78
N GLN A 76 7.57 17.39 3.87
CA GLN A 76 6.11 17.41 4.02
C GLN A 76 5.55 16.12 4.66
N ILE A 77 6.41 15.22 5.13
CA ILE A 77 6.02 13.99 5.84
C ILE A 77 4.93 14.20 6.90
N GLY A 78 4.95 15.33 7.63
CA GLY A 78 3.95 15.63 8.65
C GLY A 78 2.51 15.67 8.12
N GLU A 79 2.32 16.08 6.87
CA GLU A 79 1.00 16.11 6.22
C GLU A 79 0.49 14.69 5.91
N VAL A 80 1.37 13.77 5.52
CA VAL A 80 1.01 12.35 5.33
C VAL A 80 0.57 11.70 6.64
N PHE A 81 1.32 11.96 7.72
CA PHE A 81 0.97 11.47 9.05
C PHE A 81 -0.35 12.07 9.55
N LYS A 82 -0.59 13.36 9.29
CA LYS A 82 -1.87 14.02 9.58
C LYS A 82 -3.02 13.38 8.82
N TYR A 83 -2.85 13.09 7.54
CA TYR A 83 -3.84 12.37 6.73
C TYR A 83 -4.15 10.98 7.31
N CYS A 84 -3.14 10.28 7.84
CA CYS A 84 -3.29 8.99 8.51
C CYS A 84 -3.77 9.09 9.97
N ASN A 85 -4.22 10.27 10.44
CA ASN A 85 -4.64 10.52 11.83
C ASN A 85 -3.58 10.10 12.87
N THR A 86 -2.30 10.12 12.50
CA THR A 86 -1.20 9.68 13.35
C THR A 86 -0.46 10.92 13.88
N LEU A 87 -0.46 11.09 15.20
CA LEU A 87 0.27 12.19 15.85
C LEU A 87 1.78 11.91 15.77
N LYS A 88 2.46 12.58 14.85
CA LYS A 88 3.91 12.55 14.75
C LYS A 88 4.46 13.97 14.67
N GLN A 89 5.49 14.24 15.46
CA GLN A 89 6.26 15.46 15.29
C GLN A 89 7.16 15.32 14.06
N PRO A 90 7.15 16.31 13.14
CA PRO A 90 8.03 16.28 11.98
C PRO A 90 9.49 16.21 12.45
N LYS A 91 10.19 15.15 12.04
CA LYS A 91 11.64 15.05 12.18
C LYS A 91 12.23 15.38 10.82
N SER A 92 13.21 16.29 10.75
CA SER A 92 13.87 16.66 9.49
C SER A 92 14.86 15.59 8.99
N ASN A 93 15.32 14.69 9.85
CA ASN A 93 16.43 13.77 9.57
C ASN A 93 16.00 12.30 9.61
N TYR A 94 14.83 11.99 9.06
CA TYR A 94 14.41 10.60 8.93
C TYR A 94 15.00 9.97 7.66
N HIS A 95 15.04 8.64 7.64
CA HIS A 95 15.57 7.86 6.51
C HIS A 95 14.44 7.14 5.77
N LEU A 96 13.65 6.37 6.53
CA LEU A 96 12.49 5.61 6.10
C LEU A 96 11.46 5.68 7.21
N GLU A 97 10.21 5.95 6.86
CA GLU A 97 9.11 6.09 7.79
C GLU A 97 7.86 5.39 7.25
N TYR A 98 6.98 5.02 8.15
CA TYR A 98 5.77 4.27 7.82
C TYR A 98 4.56 4.82 8.56
N CYS A 99 3.46 4.97 7.85
CA CYS A 99 2.13 5.15 8.41
C CYS A 99 1.10 4.41 7.55
N SER A 100 -0.08 4.17 8.11
CA SER A 100 -1.14 3.50 7.36
C SER A 100 -2.50 4.09 7.68
N LYS A 101 -3.43 3.96 6.74
CA LYS A 101 -4.80 4.42 6.90
C LYS A 101 -5.77 3.39 6.33
N VAL A 102 -6.82 3.12 7.09
CA VAL A 102 -7.95 2.32 6.59
C VAL A 102 -9.03 3.28 6.14
N GLU A 103 -9.45 3.12 4.90
CA GLU A 103 -10.56 3.86 4.31
C GLU A 103 -11.62 2.85 3.84
N GLN A 104 -12.89 3.22 3.96
CA GLN A 104 -14.01 2.32 3.72
C GLN A 104 -15.06 3.00 2.85
N SER A 105 -15.58 2.26 1.87
CA SER A 105 -16.82 2.56 1.17
C SER A 105 -17.89 1.53 1.53
N ASN A 106 -19.04 1.61 0.86
CA ASN A 106 -20.13 0.66 1.05
C ASN A 106 -19.72 -0.76 0.61
N SER A 107 -18.95 -0.88 -0.47
CA SER A 107 -18.58 -2.15 -1.09
C SER A 107 -17.13 -2.58 -0.83
N LYS A 108 -16.25 -1.66 -0.42
CA LYS A 108 -14.81 -1.92 -0.35
C LYS A 108 -14.17 -1.35 0.91
N GLN A 109 -13.19 -2.07 1.46
CA GLN A 109 -12.30 -1.59 2.51
C GLN A 109 -10.86 -1.66 2.00
N VAL A 110 -10.20 -0.50 2.02
CA VAL A 110 -8.84 -0.35 1.51
C VAL A 110 -7.91 0.01 2.67
N HIS A 111 -6.84 -0.77 2.84
CA HIS A 111 -5.75 -0.45 3.74
C HIS A 111 -4.60 0.16 2.94
N PHE A 112 -4.42 1.47 3.09
CA PHE A 112 -3.27 2.17 2.52
C PHE A 112 -2.06 2.06 3.43
N HIS A 113 -0.95 1.60 2.86
CA HIS A 113 0.36 1.51 3.50
C HIS A 113 1.30 2.55 2.88
N PHE A 114 1.65 3.59 3.63
CA PHE A 114 2.52 4.67 3.17
C PHE A 114 3.95 4.43 3.65
N TRP A 115 4.85 4.14 2.70
CA TRP A 115 6.29 4.07 2.92
C TRP A 115 6.91 5.38 2.47
N ILE A 116 7.51 6.13 3.39
CA ILE A 116 7.98 7.50 3.15
C ILE A 116 9.50 7.52 3.27
N ILE A 117 10.18 7.87 2.19
CA ILE A 117 11.64 7.94 2.14
C ILE A 117 12.09 9.38 1.95
N ASN A 118 13.15 9.74 2.67
CA ASN A 118 13.90 10.95 2.36
C ASN A 118 14.94 10.62 1.28
N GLN A 119 14.88 11.28 0.13
CA GLN A 119 15.79 10.99 -0.99
C GLN A 119 17.26 11.25 -0.66
N GLU A 120 17.53 12.20 0.24
CA GLU A 120 18.90 12.53 0.66
C GLU A 120 19.53 11.43 1.53
N SER A 121 18.72 10.46 2.00
CA SER A 121 19.20 9.36 2.82
C SER A 121 19.94 8.30 1.99
N SER A 122 21.23 8.12 2.27
CA SER A 122 22.02 6.99 1.75
C SER A 122 21.81 5.67 2.52
N LYS A 123 21.06 5.69 3.64
CA LYS A 123 20.79 4.48 4.44
C LYS A 123 19.64 3.67 3.85
N TYR A 124 19.69 2.35 4.06
CA TYR A 124 18.64 1.38 3.69
C TYR A 124 18.33 1.28 2.19
N GLN A 125 19.29 1.61 1.31
CA GLN A 125 19.08 1.61 -0.15
C GLN A 125 18.54 0.28 -0.72
N GLU A 126 19.02 -0.86 -0.19
CA GLU A 126 18.51 -2.18 -0.59
C GLU A 126 17.04 -2.37 -0.22
N LEU A 127 16.67 -2.01 1.02
CA LEU A 127 15.29 -2.06 1.50
C LEU A 127 14.40 -1.08 0.72
N ILE A 128 14.90 0.10 0.41
CA ILE A 128 14.20 1.10 -0.42
C ILE A 128 13.89 0.50 -1.80
N ASN A 129 14.83 -0.21 -2.42
CA ASN A 129 14.59 -0.85 -3.72
C ASN A 129 13.46 -1.89 -3.66
N VAL A 130 13.28 -2.61 -2.55
CA VAL A 130 12.13 -3.50 -2.36
C VAL A 130 10.82 -2.71 -2.42
N TYR A 131 10.73 -1.55 -1.75
CA TYR A 131 9.53 -0.72 -1.81
C TYR A 131 9.23 -0.17 -3.19
N PHE A 132 10.26 0.09 -4.01
CA PHE A 132 10.07 0.43 -5.42
C PHE A 132 9.51 -0.71 -6.27
N THR A 133 9.57 -1.97 -5.83
CA THR A 133 9.06 -3.12 -6.59
C THR A 133 7.67 -3.58 -6.16
N ILE A 134 7.23 -3.20 -4.95
CA ILE A 134 5.96 -3.65 -4.38
C ILE A 134 4.92 -2.53 -4.27
N ALA A 135 5.27 -1.30 -4.65
CA ALA A 135 4.37 -0.16 -4.59
C ALA A 135 3.36 -0.19 -5.74
N ASP A 136 2.08 -0.03 -5.39
CA ASP A 136 0.96 0.08 -6.32
C ASP A 136 0.85 1.51 -6.89
N ALA A 137 1.30 2.51 -6.11
CA ALA A 137 1.35 3.89 -6.51
C ALA A 137 2.57 4.62 -5.94
N TYR A 138 3.01 5.64 -6.66
CA TYR A 138 4.17 6.44 -6.30
C TYR A 138 3.78 7.90 -6.12
N ILE A 139 4.29 8.55 -5.07
CA ILE A 139 4.14 9.98 -4.84
C ILE A 139 5.53 10.60 -4.76
N TYR A 140 5.80 11.58 -5.61
CA TYR A 140 7.02 12.35 -5.59
C TYR A 140 6.71 13.78 -5.12
N ILE A 141 7.16 14.12 -3.91
CA ILE A 141 6.99 15.46 -3.34
C ILE A 141 8.15 16.32 -3.79
N TYR A 142 7.86 17.25 -4.70
CA TYR A 142 8.85 17.99 -5.47
C TYR A 142 9.35 19.26 -4.74
N HIS A 143 10.64 19.54 -4.89
CA HIS A 143 11.20 20.87 -4.68
C HIS A 143 11.51 21.51 -6.06
N LYS A 144 11.21 22.80 -6.25
CA LYS A 144 11.23 23.53 -7.55
C LYS A 144 12.50 23.39 -8.41
N TYR A 145 13.60 22.94 -7.82
CA TYR A 145 14.92 22.88 -8.44
C TYR A 145 15.36 21.46 -8.81
N LEU A 146 14.49 20.45 -8.66
CA LEU A 146 14.88 19.03 -8.72
C LEU A 146 14.21 18.26 -9.89
N GLU A 147 14.22 18.82 -11.10
CA GLU A 147 13.61 18.15 -12.26
C GLU A 147 14.42 16.93 -12.73
N LEU A 148 15.75 16.99 -12.64
CA LEU A 148 16.63 15.89 -13.00
C LEU A 148 16.41 14.69 -12.07
N GLU A 149 16.26 14.94 -10.78
CA GLU A 149 16.00 13.94 -9.75
C GLU A 149 14.66 13.25 -9.97
N PHE A 150 13.64 14.00 -10.42
CA PHE A 150 12.36 13.42 -10.80
C PHE A 150 12.51 12.49 -12.02
N GLN A 151 13.29 12.87 -13.04
CA GLN A 151 13.57 11.98 -14.18
C GLN A 151 14.30 10.72 -13.74
N LEU A 152 15.32 10.82 -12.89
CA LEU A 152 16.03 9.67 -12.33
C LEU A 152 15.11 8.76 -11.52
N PHE A 153 14.17 9.35 -10.77
CA PHE A 153 13.14 8.63 -10.04
C PHE A 153 12.21 7.86 -11.00
N THR A 154 11.66 8.52 -12.03
CA THR A 154 10.82 7.88 -13.04
C THR A 154 11.57 6.73 -13.72
N GLU A 155 12.82 6.93 -14.15
CA GLU A 155 13.63 5.87 -14.77
C GLU A 155 13.89 4.69 -13.83
N LYS A 156 14.05 4.95 -12.52
CA LYS A 156 14.15 3.90 -11.52
C LYS A 156 12.85 3.09 -11.40
N VAL A 157 11.69 3.76 -11.37
CA VAL A 157 10.38 3.08 -11.36
C VAL A 157 10.20 2.24 -12.62
N LYS A 158 10.54 2.77 -13.80
CA LYS A 158 10.50 2.02 -15.07
C LYS A 158 11.33 0.76 -14.96
N LYS A 159 12.63 0.92 -14.69
CA LYS A 159 13.62 -0.16 -14.66
C LYS A 159 13.23 -1.29 -13.72
N LEU A 160 12.66 -0.98 -12.57
CA LEU A 160 12.28 -1.96 -11.56
C LEU A 160 10.92 -2.61 -11.86
N ASN A 161 10.04 -1.96 -12.62
CA ASN A 161 8.67 -2.42 -12.91
C ASN A 161 8.39 -2.54 -14.42
N ASN A 162 9.38 -2.98 -15.22
CA ASN A 162 9.34 -3.03 -16.69
C ASN A 162 8.14 -3.76 -17.32
N ASN A 163 7.35 -4.52 -16.56
CA ASN A 163 6.22 -5.30 -17.07
C ASN A 163 4.86 -4.84 -16.50
N GLN A 164 4.82 -3.75 -15.74
CA GLN A 164 3.63 -3.30 -15.03
C GLN A 164 3.39 -1.81 -15.27
N SER A 165 2.13 -1.46 -15.51
CA SER A 165 1.73 -0.05 -15.56
C SER A 165 1.85 0.57 -14.16
N SER A 166 2.69 1.59 -14.03
CA SER A 166 2.89 2.31 -12.77
C SER A 166 2.30 3.72 -12.85
N ILE A 167 1.68 4.19 -11.76
CA ILE A 167 1.17 5.57 -11.66
C ILE A 167 2.08 6.37 -10.75
N ILE A 168 2.60 7.50 -11.25
CA ILE A 168 3.42 8.44 -10.51
C ILE A 168 2.68 9.76 -10.34
N PHE A 169 2.39 10.13 -9.09
CA PHE A 169 1.86 11.44 -8.73
C PHE A 169 3.01 12.39 -8.38
N LYS A 170 3.19 13.44 -9.19
CA LYS A 170 4.16 14.51 -8.95
C LYS A 170 3.46 15.69 -8.26
N VAL A 171 3.86 16.02 -7.04
CA VAL A 171 3.36 17.22 -6.33
C VAL A 171 4.17 18.41 -6.79
N ALA A 172 3.72 19.18 -7.77
CA ALA A 172 4.43 20.38 -8.23
C ALA A 172 3.68 21.64 -7.80
N ASN A 173 4.33 22.49 -6.99
CA ASN A 173 3.80 23.81 -6.64
C ASN A 173 3.93 24.77 -7.84
N SER A 174 3.12 24.56 -8.89
CA SER A 174 3.08 25.38 -10.10
C SER A 174 1.74 26.09 -10.22
N LYS A 175 1.76 27.42 -10.38
CA LYS A 175 0.54 28.26 -10.53
C LYS A 175 -0.21 28.01 -11.86
N ARG A 176 0.28 27.13 -12.72
CA ARG A 176 -0.31 26.74 -14.00
C ARG A 176 -0.11 25.24 -14.18
N VAL A 177 -1.11 24.46 -13.80
CA VAL A 177 -1.27 23.09 -14.29
C VAL A 177 -1.92 23.24 -15.66
N SER A 178 -1.12 23.32 -16.72
CA SER A 178 -1.64 23.10 -18.06
C SER A 178 -2.01 21.63 -18.16
N SER A 179 -3.30 21.36 -18.30
CA SER A 179 -3.86 20.02 -18.56
C SER A 179 -3.29 19.45 -19.86
N MET A 180 -2.11 18.85 -19.78
CA MET A 180 -1.65 17.91 -20.79
C MET A 180 -2.13 16.52 -20.39
N ASN A 181 -3.38 16.22 -20.77
CA ASN A 181 -3.78 14.84 -20.99
C ASN A 181 -3.11 14.37 -22.29
N ASN A 182 -1.80 14.12 -22.24
CA ASN A 182 -1.18 13.24 -23.22
C ASN A 182 -1.30 11.83 -22.67
N LEU A 183 -2.50 11.25 -22.81
CA LEU A 183 -2.66 9.80 -22.80
C LEU A 183 -1.98 9.28 -24.07
N GLN A 184 -0.66 9.14 -24.02
CA GLN A 184 0.06 8.28 -24.95
C GLN A 184 -0.17 6.85 -24.46
N GLU A 185 -1.08 6.15 -25.13
CA GLU A 185 -1.55 4.78 -24.81
C GLU A 185 -0.45 3.69 -24.81
N ASN A 186 0.83 4.06 -24.98
CA ASN A 186 1.99 3.14 -24.92
C ASN A 186 2.95 3.41 -23.76
N GLN A 187 2.64 4.29 -22.81
CA GLN A 187 3.53 4.54 -21.68
C GLN A 187 3.25 3.55 -20.53
N MET A 188 4.24 2.71 -20.20
CA MET A 188 4.25 1.88 -18.97
C MET A 188 4.15 2.70 -17.69
N ILE A 189 4.37 4.02 -17.77
CA ILE A 189 4.25 4.94 -16.64
C ILE A 189 3.26 6.04 -16.98
N ILE A 190 2.27 6.22 -16.11
CA ILE A 190 1.32 7.33 -16.14
C ILE A 190 1.80 8.37 -15.12
N GLU A 191 2.22 9.54 -15.59
CA GLU A 191 2.62 10.65 -14.73
C GLU A 191 1.47 11.66 -14.55
N ILE A 192 1.10 11.95 -13.31
CA ILE A 192 0.03 12.89 -12.96
C ILE A 192 0.61 14.00 -12.10
N THR A 193 0.56 15.23 -12.57
CA THR A 193 1.06 16.39 -11.81
C THR A 193 -0.09 17.11 -11.09
N LEU A 194 0.01 17.27 -9.77
CA LEU A 194 -0.98 17.97 -8.92
C LEU A 194 -0.32 19.08 -8.09
N GLN A 195 -1.11 20.02 -7.57
CA GLN A 195 -0.59 21.25 -6.94
C GLN A 195 -0.17 21.04 -5.48
N SER A 196 -0.84 20.13 -4.77
CA SER A 196 -0.61 19.89 -3.36
C SER A 196 -0.61 18.40 -3.01
N LEU A 197 0.05 18.06 -1.90
CA LEU A 197 0.06 16.71 -1.38
C LEU A 197 -1.35 16.24 -0.97
N ASN A 198 -2.18 17.14 -0.43
CA ASN A 198 -3.58 16.83 -0.11
C ASN A 198 -4.37 16.42 -1.36
N GLU A 199 -4.21 17.14 -2.49
CA GLU A 199 -4.83 16.74 -3.76
C GLU A 199 -4.38 15.36 -4.23
N VAL A 200 -3.08 15.05 -4.08
CA VAL A 200 -2.56 13.70 -4.40
C VAL A 200 -3.20 12.63 -3.52
N LEU A 201 -3.26 12.85 -2.21
CA LEU A 201 -3.83 11.86 -1.28
C LEU A 201 -5.32 11.60 -1.56
N GLU A 202 -6.10 12.65 -1.88
CA GLU A 202 -7.50 12.50 -2.29
C GLU A 202 -7.64 11.81 -3.66
N ARG A 203 -6.73 12.07 -4.60
CA ARG A 203 -6.73 11.43 -5.91
C ARG A 203 -6.37 9.94 -5.81
N VAL A 204 -5.38 9.60 -4.99
CA VAL A 204 -5.00 8.22 -4.68
C VAL A 204 -6.18 7.50 -4.04
N LYS A 205 -6.82 8.11 -3.04
CA LYS A 205 -8.03 7.54 -2.43
C LYS A 205 -9.10 7.22 -3.47
N SER A 206 -9.44 8.21 -4.31
CA SER A 206 -10.46 8.07 -5.36
C SER A 206 -10.10 7.05 -6.45
N GLN A 207 -8.82 6.70 -6.62
CA GLN A 207 -8.37 5.73 -7.61
C GLN A 207 -8.60 4.29 -7.13
N PHE A 208 -8.56 4.04 -5.82
CA PHE A 208 -8.56 2.70 -5.24
C PHE A 208 -9.83 2.35 -4.45
N ILE A 209 -10.65 3.35 -4.10
CA ILE A 209 -11.95 3.22 -3.41
C ILE A 209 -13.06 3.63 -4.35
#